data_AF-A0A358NC02-F1
#
_entry.id   AF-A0A358NC02-F1
#
_cell.length_a   1.000
_cell.length_b   1.000
_cell.length_c   1.000
_cell.angle_alpha   90.00
_cell.angle_beta   90.00
_cell.angle_gamma   90.00
#
_symmetry.space_group_name_H-M   'P 1'
#
loop_
_entity.id
_entity.type
_entity.pdbx_description
1 polymer ?
#
loop_
_entity_poly.entity_id
_entity_poly.type
_entity_poly.pdbx_seq_one_letter_code
_entity_poly.pdbx_strand_id
1 'polypeptide(L)'
;MWKDGRNERWICIDEFWQAQFHLLDFSWRGVLLCGLSALRCGIRQQSLPIPIASASVLIMPFLFTCPHCHTSTQVDDCYSGHAGRCVTCGKEIQVPDFESSGEEIAGRSRKYSLPMFLSIGFFVVILICLGFLLIRTGGDTVQRMATNRVRSESVANLRQIAAALNAYARDHATYPPPVVTVGKNTHSWRVLILPYLNENALYDQYDFDKPWNSESNMMLAYRIPAVFQNEKQKQGPFGNFGSHSDYVLITGSGTLFPSTGPLSSDQIRDDAGQTLLLVESRPIGKEALSWMEPVDINVNTLRTSGYGELGGVLEDGFAFATIDEKTRFMSGSADPLVIRAVITANGGERLPSDVFD
;
A
#
# COMPACT_ATOMS: atom_id res chain seq x y z
N MET A 1 -16.52 -57.06 -25.28
CA MET A 1 -17.42 -57.65 -24.27
C MET A 1 -17.73 -56.57 -23.26
N TRP A 2 -18.91 -55.95 -23.37
CA TRP A 2 -19.45 -54.99 -22.40
C TRP A 2 -19.82 -55.74 -21.11
N LYS A 3 -19.56 -55.13 -19.95
CA LYS A 3 -20.59 -55.00 -18.90
C LYS A 3 -20.23 -53.95 -17.86
N ASP A 4 -21.25 -53.13 -17.64
CA ASP A 4 -21.41 -52.00 -16.74
C ASP A 4 -21.05 -52.21 -15.26
N GLY A 5 -20.74 -51.07 -14.63
CA GLY A 5 -20.77 -50.87 -13.18
C GLY A 5 -20.71 -49.38 -12.83
N ARG A 6 -21.81 -48.66 -13.10
CA ARG A 6 -21.99 -47.22 -12.85
C ARG A 6 -21.77 -46.85 -11.37
N ASN A 7 -21.03 -45.76 -11.15
CA ASN A 7 -21.18 -44.88 -9.99
C ASN A 7 -21.01 -43.43 -10.46
N GLU A 8 -22.09 -42.91 -11.04
CA GLU A 8 -22.27 -41.49 -11.31
C GLU A 8 -22.59 -40.78 -9.99
N ARG A 9 -21.70 -39.87 -9.57
CA ARG A 9 -22.04 -38.85 -8.58
C ARG A 9 -21.91 -37.49 -9.25
N TRP A 10 -23.06 -37.02 -9.72
CA TRP A 10 -23.30 -35.66 -10.15
C TRP A 10 -23.07 -34.73 -8.95
N ILE A 11 -22.06 -33.86 -9.04
CA ILE A 11 -21.93 -32.69 -8.18
C ILE A 11 -22.21 -31.50 -9.09
N CYS A 12 -23.32 -30.82 -8.80
CA CYS A 12 -23.80 -29.68 -9.54
C CYS A 12 -22.75 -28.57 -9.58
N ILE A 13 -22.62 -27.97 -10.77
CA ILE A 13 -22.08 -26.63 -10.98
C ILE A 13 -22.94 -25.67 -10.15
N ASP A 14 -22.44 -25.28 -8.97
CA ASP A 14 -22.83 -24.04 -8.26
C ASP A 14 -21.88 -23.64 -7.10
N GLU A 15 -20.72 -24.29 -6.93
CA GLU A 15 -19.79 -23.99 -5.82
C GLU A 15 -18.48 -23.27 -6.23
N PHE A 16 -18.42 -22.63 -7.39
CA PHE A 16 -17.25 -21.81 -7.76
C PHE A 16 -17.49 -20.28 -7.65
N TRP A 17 -18.71 -19.85 -7.31
CA TRP A 17 -19.08 -18.44 -7.10
C TRP A 17 -19.48 -18.08 -5.67
N GLN A 18 -19.31 -18.97 -4.68
CA GLN A 18 -19.61 -18.67 -3.26
C GLN A 18 -18.40 -18.59 -2.33
N ALA A 19 -17.19 -18.91 -2.79
CA ALA A 19 -15.99 -18.80 -1.95
C ALA A 19 -15.33 -17.40 -1.96
N GLN A 20 -15.75 -16.49 -2.84
CA GLN A 20 -15.15 -15.14 -2.97
C GLN A 20 -15.99 -14.02 -2.31
N PHE A 21 -17.16 -14.34 -1.76
CA PHE A 21 -18.01 -13.38 -1.04
C PHE A 21 -17.90 -13.43 0.49
N HIS A 22 -17.14 -14.38 1.06
CA HIS A 22 -17.02 -14.53 2.52
C HIS A 22 -15.82 -13.79 3.16
N LEU A 23 -15.03 -13.04 2.40
CA LEU A 23 -13.95 -12.19 2.93
C LEU A 23 -14.20 -10.67 2.80
N LEU A 24 -15.31 -10.26 2.19
CA LEU A 24 -15.69 -8.84 2.09
C LEU A 24 -16.87 -8.46 3.01
N ASP A 25 -17.53 -9.42 3.65
CA ASP A 25 -18.65 -9.14 4.58
C ASP A 25 -18.23 -9.04 6.06
N PHE A 26 -16.94 -9.28 6.37
CA PHE A 26 -16.43 -9.25 7.75
C PHE A 26 -15.96 -7.87 8.22
N SER A 27 -15.94 -6.85 7.35
CA SER A 27 -15.54 -5.48 7.69
C SER A 27 -16.72 -4.53 7.97
N TRP A 28 -17.98 -4.94 7.76
CA TRP A 28 -19.14 -4.03 7.85
C TRP A 28 -20.29 -4.49 8.76
N ARG A 29 -20.16 -5.63 9.45
CA ARG A 29 -21.15 -6.09 10.46
C ARG A 29 -20.74 -5.91 11.92
N GLY A 30 -19.68 -5.14 12.19
CA GLY A 30 -19.15 -4.92 13.55
C GLY A 30 -19.72 -3.73 14.35
N VAL A 31 -20.68 -2.96 13.82
CA VAL A 31 -21.17 -1.72 14.49
C VAL A 31 -22.68 -1.73 14.80
N LEU A 32 -23.41 -2.76 14.42
CA LEU A 32 -24.84 -2.86 14.72
C LEU A 32 -25.18 -4.28 15.18
N LEU A 33 -25.00 -4.55 16.48
CA LEU A 33 -25.75 -5.54 17.27
C LEU A 33 -25.14 -5.60 18.68
N CYS A 34 -25.46 -4.61 19.51
CA CYS A 34 -25.43 -4.79 20.94
C CYS A 34 -26.67 -4.13 21.54
N GLY A 35 -27.57 -4.96 22.05
CA GLY A 35 -28.67 -4.53 22.90
C GLY A 35 -30.05 -4.80 22.32
N LEU A 36 -30.82 -5.60 23.06
CA LEU A 36 -32.24 -5.93 22.94
C LEU A 36 -32.53 -7.18 22.10
N SER A 37 -33.21 -8.23 22.57
CA SER A 37 -33.78 -8.61 23.87
C SER A 37 -34.47 -9.96 23.61
N ALA A 38 -34.41 -10.93 24.54
CA ALA A 38 -35.55 -11.79 24.89
C ALA A 38 -35.11 -12.89 25.89
N LEU A 39 -35.32 -12.65 27.17
CA LEU A 39 -35.63 -13.70 28.13
C LEU A 39 -36.98 -13.38 28.79
N ARG A 40 -37.66 -14.47 29.11
CA ARG A 40 -39.11 -14.63 29.18
C ARG A 40 -39.78 -13.94 30.37
N CYS A 41 -41.05 -13.65 30.13
CA CYS A 41 -42.10 -13.30 31.07
C CYS A 41 -42.22 -14.33 32.22
N GLY A 42 -42.35 -13.82 33.45
CA GLY A 42 -42.71 -14.54 34.67
C GLY A 42 -43.12 -13.53 35.74
N ILE A 43 -44.38 -13.59 36.16
CA ILE A 43 -45.09 -12.57 36.94
C ILE A 43 -44.48 -12.41 38.34
N ARG A 44 -44.17 -11.16 38.75
CA ARG A 44 -44.05 -10.79 40.17
C ARG A 44 -44.56 -9.37 40.39
N GLN A 45 -45.71 -9.27 41.05
CA GLN A 45 -46.25 -8.04 41.60
C GLN A 45 -45.57 -7.70 42.94
N GLN A 46 -45.77 -6.44 43.34
CA GLN A 46 -45.45 -5.80 44.63
C GLN A 46 -44.04 -5.21 44.70
N SER A 47 -43.81 -3.97 45.13
CA SER A 47 -44.56 -2.73 45.34
C SER A 47 -43.56 -1.83 46.04
N LEU A 48 -43.34 -0.60 45.55
CA LEU A 48 -43.07 0.65 46.30
C LEU A 48 -42.17 1.61 45.50
N PRO A 49 -42.41 2.93 45.64
CA PRO A 49 -41.99 3.93 44.66
C PRO A 49 -40.59 4.49 44.95
N ILE A 50 -39.81 4.68 43.90
CA ILE A 50 -38.66 5.58 43.88
C ILE A 50 -39.10 6.81 43.09
N PRO A 51 -39.30 7.99 43.70
CA PRO A 51 -39.43 9.21 42.93
C PRO A 51 -38.02 9.69 42.55
N ILE A 52 -37.75 9.59 41.25
CA ILE A 52 -37.26 10.67 40.39
C ILE A 52 -36.13 11.49 41.02
N ALA A 53 -34.89 11.22 40.57
CA ALA A 53 -33.76 12.10 40.77
C ALA A 53 -34.05 13.47 40.12
N SER A 54 -34.55 14.37 40.96
CA SER A 54 -34.21 15.78 41.10
C SER A 54 -33.71 16.47 39.84
N ALA A 55 -34.66 17.08 39.13
CA ALA A 55 -34.38 18.35 38.47
C ALA A 55 -33.80 19.29 39.53
N SER A 56 -32.52 19.60 39.40
CA SER A 56 -31.83 20.55 40.26
C SER A 56 -32.38 21.95 39.96
N VAL A 57 -33.43 22.34 40.66
CA VAL A 57 -33.79 23.75 40.82
C VAL A 57 -32.69 24.34 41.68
N LEU A 58 -31.78 25.06 41.04
CA LEU A 58 -30.81 25.92 41.71
C LEU A 58 -31.60 26.98 42.49
N ILE A 59 -31.81 26.76 43.78
CA ILE A 59 -32.23 27.82 44.71
C ILE A 59 -31.00 28.72 44.84
N MET A 60 -30.98 29.84 44.13
CA MET A 60 -29.91 30.84 44.23
C MET A 60 -30.30 31.81 45.36
N PRO A 61 -29.70 31.73 46.55
CA PRO A 61 -30.06 32.63 47.64
C PRO A 61 -29.70 34.07 47.25
N PHE A 62 -30.68 34.97 47.27
CA PHE A 62 -30.50 36.37 46.92
C PHE A 62 -29.78 37.11 48.06
N LEU A 63 -28.80 37.94 47.71
CA LEU A 63 -28.09 38.76 48.68
C LEU A 63 -28.90 40.04 48.98
N PHE A 64 -29.58 40.07 50.11
CA PHE A 64 -30.30 41.26 50.57
C PHE A 64 -29.44 42.10 51.52
N THR A 65 -29.46 43.42 51.38
CA THR A 65 -28.72 44.34 52.26
C THR A 65 -29.68 45.19 53.09
N CYS A 66 -29.56 45.13 54.42
CA CYS A 66 -30.44 45.85 55.33
C CYS A 66 -30.30 47.39 55.13
N PRO A 67 -31.40 48.14 54.92
CA PRO A 67 -31.33 49.58 54.71
C PRO A 67 -30.93 50.37 55.96
N HIS A 68 -31.00 49.76 57.15
CA HIS A 68 -30.72 50.44 58.41
C HIS A 68 -29.29 50.27 58.93
N CYS A 69 -28.66 49.12 58.69
CA CYS A 69 -27.29 48.83 59.16
C CYS A 69 -26.33 48.40 58.06
N HIS A 70 -26.81 48.31 56.81
CA HIS A 70 -26.04 47.95 55.62
C HIS A 70 -25.35 46.57 55.69
N THR A 71 -25.78 45.71 56.60
CA THR A 71 -25.33 44.31 56.65
C THR A 71 -26.04 43.52 55.56
N SER A 72 -25.27 42.81 54.73
CA SER A 72 -25.80 41.93 53.69
C SER A 72 -25.95 40.51 54.22
N THR A 73 -27.12 39.91 53.99
CA THR A 73 -27.45 38.53 54.36
C THR A 73 -28.05 37.83 53.16
N GLN A 74 -27.70 36.57 52.96
CA GLN A 74 -28.35 35.72 51.97
C GLN A 74 -29.72 35.30 52.49
N VAL A 75 -30.76 35.52 51.68
CA VAL A 75 -32.16 35.24 52.02
C VAL A 75 -32.71 34.31 50.95
N ASP A 76 -33.35 33.23 51.38
CA ASP A 76 -33.98 32.26 50.48
C ASP A 76 -35.27 32.84 49.86
N ASP A 77 -35.61 32.36 48.66
CA ASP A 77 -36.79 32.80 47.88
C ASP A 77 -38.11 32.70 48.66
N CYS A 78 -38.22 31.81 49.65
CA CYS A 78 -39.41 31.68 50.47
C CYS A 78 -39.71 32.89 51.37
N TYR A 79 -38.72 33.75 51.62
CA TYR A 79 -38.88 34.99 52.37
C TYR A 79 -39.07 36.22 51.47
N SER A 80 -39.10 36.02 50.14
CA SER A 80 -39.48 37.04 49.16
C SER A 80 -40.82 37.69 49.53
N GLY A 81 -40.88 39.03 49.48
CA GLY A 81 -42.10 39.79 49.76
C GLY A 81 -42.56 39.85 51.23
N HIS A 82 -41.88 39.15 52.15
CA HIS A 82 -42.25 39.11 53.56
C HIS A 82 -41.51 40.18 54.40
N ALA A 83 -42.17 40.64 55.47
CA ALA A 83 -41.56 41.52 56.46
C ALA A 83 -40.99 40.71 57.64
N GLY A 84 -39.80 41.10 58.12
CA GLY A 84 -39.12 40.44 59.23
C GLY A 84 -38.21 41.42 59.98
N ARG A 85 -37.46 40.93 60.98
CA ARG A 85 -36.47 41.75 61.69
C ARG A 85 -35.07 41.42 61.22
N CYS A 86 -34.25 42.45 61.01
CA CYS A 86 -32.85 42.27 60.67
C CYS A 86 -32.13 41.58 61.83
N VAL A 87 -31.43 40.48 61.56
CA VAL A 87 -30.70 39.70 62.56
C VAL A 87 -29.60 40.50 63.28
N THR A 88 -29.04 41.52 62.62
CA THR A 88 -27.93 42.30 63.16
C THR A 88 -28.39 43.51 63.98
N CYS A 89 -29.36 44.28 63.49
CA CYS A 89 -29.78 45.52 64.15
C CYS A 89 -31.18 45.46 64.81
N GLY A 90 -31.91 44.36 64.62
CA GLY A 90 -33.22 44.12 65.23
C GLY A 90 -34.38 44.96 64.68
N LYS A 91 -34.10 45.92 63.78
CA LYS A 91 -35.14 46.76 63.15
C LYS A 91 -35.94 45.96 62.13
N GLU A 92 -37.21 46.32 61.99
CA GLU A 92 -38.11 45.72 60.98
C GLU A 92 -37.68 46.14 59.58
N ILE A 93 -37.60 45.14 58.69
CA ILE A 93 -37.21 45.25 57.29
C ILE A 93 -38.24 44.51 56.45
N GLN A 94 -38.44 44.96 55.22
CA GLN A 94 -39.27 44.29 54.25
C GLN A 94 -38.38 43.76 53.13
N VAL A 95 -38.40 42.44 52.93
CA VAL A 95 -37.66 41.79 51.85
C VAL A 95 -38.44 42.08 50.56
N PRO A 96 -37.79 42.59 49.50
CA PRO A 96 -38.45 42.82 48.21
C PRO A 96 -39.04 41.52 47.69
N ASP A 97 -40.14 41.62 46.94
CA ASP A 97 -40.66 40.47 46.23
C ASP A 97 -39.79 40.22 44.99
N PHE A 98 -38.98 39.17 45.06
CA PHE A 98 -38.17 38.61 43.98
C PHE A 98 -38.97 37.65 43.10
N GLU A 99 -40.30 37.82 43.00
CA GLU A 99 -41.13 37.10 42.04
C GLU A 99 -40.42 37.16 40.68
N SER A 100 -39.87 36.00 40.31
CA SER A 100 -39.08 35.81 39.11
C SER A 100 -39.83 36.50 37.99
N SER A 101 -39.17 37.37 37.24
CA SER A 101 -39.61 37.68 35.88
C SER A 101 -39.61 36.36 35.12
N GLY A 102 -40.69 35.59 35.29
CA GLY A 102 -41.17 34.66 34.32
C GLY A 102 -41.53 35.51 33.13
N GLU A 103 -40.52 35.91 32.36
CA GLU A 103 -40.69 35.88 30.93
C GLU A 103 -41.33 34.53 30.66
N GLU A 104 -42.60 34.58 30.30
CA GLU A 104 -43.25 33.46 29.64
C GLU A 104 -42.28 33.01 28.55
N ILE A 105 -41.52 31.95 28.81
CA ILE A 105 -41.01 31.12 27.74
C ILE A 105 -42.29 30.50 27.22
N ALA A 106 -43.00 31.24 26.38
CA ALA A 106 -43.99 30.73 25.48
C ALA A 106 -43.32 29.49 24.89
N GLY A 107 -43.84 28.32 25.28
CA GLY A 107 -43.41 27.05 24.76
C GLY A 107 -43.65 27.08 23.27
N ARG A 108 -42.70 27.63 22.53
CA ARG A 108 -42.69 27.63 21.09
C ARG A 108 -42.38 26.18 20.79
N SER A 109 -43.44 25.36 20.71
CA SER A 109 -43.37 24.07 20.05
C SER A 109 -42.71 24.38 18.71
N ARG A 110 -41.44 24.04 18.60
CA ARG A 110 -40.72 24.16 17.33
C ARG A 110 -41.35 23.07 16.50
N LYS A 111 -42.48 23.39 15.86
CA LYS A 111 -43.09 22.55 14.84
C LYS A 111 -42.02 22.46 13.78
N TYR A 112 -41.25 21.37 13.81
CA TYR A 112 -40.24 21.10 12.80
C TYR A 112 -40.97 21.14 11.46
N SER A 113 -40.75 22.21 10.70
CA SER A 113 -41.43 22.41 9.44
C SER A 113 -40.90 21.36 8.47
N LEU A 114 -41.79 20.62 7.80
CA LEU A 114 -41.46 19.68 6.71
C LEU A 114 -40.31 20.15 5.77
N PRO A 115 -40.21 21.44 5.35
CA PRO A 115 -39.07 21.91 4.53
C PRO A 115 -37.69 21.79 5.20
N MET A 116 -37.61 21.81 6.53
CA MET A 116 -36.35 21.63 7.27
C MET A 116 -35.78 20.22 7.06
N PHE A 117 -36.61 19.18 7.19
CA PHE A 117 -36.17 17.79 6.93
C PHE A 117 -35.82 17.54 5.48
N LEU A 118 -36.54 18.17 4.53
CA LEU A 118 -36.21 18.10 3.11
C LEU A 118 -34.85 18.74 2.80
N SER A 119 -34.53 19.88 3.43
CA SER A 119 -33.22 20.52 3.26
C SER A 119 -32.08 19.67 3.83
N ILE A 120 -32.24 19.09 5.01
CA ILE A 120 -31.24 18.22 5.63
C ILE A 120 -31.03 16.96 4.77
N GLY A 121 -32.12 16.33 4.32
CA GLY A 121 -32.05 15.17 3.43
C GLY A 121 -31.32 15.48 2.12
N PHE A 122 -31.59 16.64 1.52
CA PHE A 122 -30.91 17.09 0.31
C PHE A 122 -29.41 17.31 0.52
N PHE A 123 -29.00 17.94 1.62
CA PHE A 123 -27.59 18.10 1.96
C PHE A 123 -26.89 16.76 2.21
N VAL A 124 -27.55 15.82 2.89
CA VAL A 124 -27.00 14.47 3.09
C VAL A 124 -26.82 13.74 1.77
N VAL A 125 -27.79 13.82 0.85
CA VAL A 125 -27.67 13.24 -0.50
C VAL A 125 -26.53 13.89 -1.28
N ILE A 126 -26.37 15.21 -1.23
CA ILE A 126 -25.23 15.90 -1.88
C ILE A 126 -23.91 15.40 -1.31
N LEU A 127 -23.78 15.29 0.01
CA LEU A 127 -22.56 14.81 0.65
C LEU A 127 -22.24 13.36 0.25
N ILE A 128 -23.25 12.50 0.16
CA ILE A 128 -23.10 11.12 -0.32
C ILE A 128 -22.66 11.12 -1.79
N CYS A 129 -23.28 11.94 -2.66
CA CYS A 129 -22.90 12.05 -4.06
C CYS A 129 -21.47 12.58 -4.24
N LEU A 130 -21.07 13.61 -3.46
CA LEU A 130 -19.71 14.14 -3.47
C LEU A 130 -18.69 13.11 -2.96
N GLY A 131 -19.00 12.41 -1.87
CA GLY A 131 -18.17 11.32 -1.36
C GLY A 131 -18.00 10.20 -2.40
N PHE A 132 -19.08 9.80 -3.08
CA PHE A 132 -19.04 8.81 -4.15
C PHE A 132 -18.21 9.29 -5.35
N LEU A 133 -18.34 10.56 -5.75
CA LEU A 133 -17.53 11.15 -6.80
C LEU A 133 -16.05 11.20 -6.43
N LEU A 134 -15.71 11.55 -5.19
CA LEU A 134 -14.32 11.56 -4.71
C LEU A 134 -13.71 10.16 -4.65
N ILE A 135 -14.46 9.15 -4.22
CA ILE A 135 -13.99 7.76 -4.21
C ILE A 135 -13.78 7.26 -5.65
N ARG A 136 -14.72 7.55 -6.56
CA ARG A 136 -14.65 7.11 -7.95
C ARG A 136 -13.55 7.81 -8.75
N THR A 137 -13.37 9.12 -8.56
CA THR A 137 -12.31 9.89 -9.24
C THR A 137 -10.95 9.74 -8.56
N GLY A 138 -10.92 9.52 -7.26
CA GLY A 138 -9.71 9.31 -6.47
C GLY A 138 -9.02 7.98 -6.78
N GLY A 139 -9.78 6.91 -7.03
CA GLY A 139 -9.23 5.59 -7.35
C GLY A 139 -8.24 5.61 -8.52
N ASP A 140 -8.63 6.24 -9.64
CA ASP A 140 -7.78 6.36 -10.83
C ASP A 140 -6.50 7.17 -10.55
N THR A 141 -6.58 8.20 -9.72
CA THR A 141 -5.40 9.02 -9.36
C THR A 141 -4.41 8.24 -8.49
N VAL A 142 -4.91 7.45 -7.54
CA VAL A 142 -4.07 6.63 -6.65
C VAL A 142 -3.40 5.51 -7.43
N GLN A 143 -4.12 4.84 -8.34
CA GLN A 143 -3.54 3.81 -9.21
C GLN A 143 -2.45 4.38 -10.13
N ARG A 144 -2.71 5.53 -10.77
CA ARG A 144 -1.70 6.19 -11.62
C ARG A 144 -0.46 6.58 -10.83
N MET A 145 -0.61 7.07 -9.60
CA MET A 145 0.53 7.36 -8.72
C MET A 145 1.32 6.10 -8.36
N ALA A 146 0.64 4.98 -8.09
CA ALA A 146 1.29 3.70 -7.81
C ALA A 146 2.07 3.18 -9.03
N THR A 147 1.47 3.17 -10.23
CA THR A 147 2.16 2.74 -11.47
C THR A 147 3.36 3.64 -11.78
N ASN A 148 3.22 4.96 -11.61
CA ASN A 148 4.33 5.89 -11.80
C ASN A 148 5.47 5.66 -10.81
N ARG A 149 5.16 5.29 -9.56
CA ARG A 149 6.16 4.95 -8.54
C ARG A 149 6.93 3.69 -8.93
N VAL A 150 6.24 2.63 -9.34
CA VAL A 150 6.88 1.40 -9.84
C VAL A 150 7.79 1.70 -11.03
N ARG A 151 7.33 2.52 -11.97
CA ARG A 151 8.14 2.95 -13.13
C ARG A 151 9.38 3.73 -12.71
N SER A 152 9.22 4.72 -11.85
CA SER A 152 10.32 5.55 -11.35
C SER A 152 11.39 4.72 -10.63
N GLU A 153 10.97 3.76 -9.78
CA GLU A 153 11.90 2.88 -9.07
C GLU A 153 12.59 1.90 -10.02
N SER A 154 11.85 1.29 -10.96
CA SER A 154 12.46 0.38 -11.94
C SER A 154 13.52 1.10 -12.79
N VAL A 155 13.22 2.33 -13.22
CA VAL A 155 14.17 3.16 -13.97
C VAL A 155 15.42 3.48 -13.14
N ALA A 156 15.25 3.82 -11.86
CA ALA A 156 16.37 4.11 -10.97
C ALA A 156 17.24 2.87 -10.73
N ASN A 157 16.61 1.72 -10.47
CA ASN A 157 17.30 0.45 -10.26
C ASN A 157 18.09 0.01 -11.49
N LEU A 158 17.45 -0.02 -12.66
CA LEU A 158 18.11 -0.35 -13.93
C LEU A 158 19.33 0.52 -14.18
N ARG A 159 19.20 1.84 -13.95
CA ARG A 159 20.30 2.78 -14.10
C ARG A 159 21.43 2.51 -13.12
N GLN A 160 21.11 2.27 -11.85
CA GLN A 160 22.11 2.01 -10.81
C GLN A 160 22.86 0.69 -11.05
N ILE A 161 22.16 -0.37 -11.47
CA ILE A 161 22.78 -1.65 -11.80
C ILE A 161 23.62 -1.52 -13.07
N ALA A 162 23.14 -0.82 -14.10
CA ALA A 162 23.92 -0.56 -15.32
C ALA A 162 25.21 0.21 -15.02
N ALA A 163 25.16 1.23 -14.15
CA ALA A 163 26.34 1.95 -13.71
C ALA A 163 27.33 1.05 -12.95
N ALA A 164 26.84 0.12 -12.11
CA ALA A 164 27.68 -0.85 -11.42
C ALA A 164 28.33 -1.86 -12.39
N LEU A 165 27.58 -2.34 -13.38
CA LEU A 165 28.10 -3.20 -14.45
C LEU A 165 29.18 -2.51 -15.28
N ASN A 166 28.97 -1.24 -15.64
CA ASN A 166 29.96 -0.43 -16.36
C ASN A 166 31.19 -0.10 -15.50
N ALA A 167 31.01 0.12 -14.19
CA ALA A 167 32.13 0.31 -13.27
C ALA A 167 32.98 -0.95 -13.17
N TYR A 168 32.36 -2.13 -13.03
CA TYR A 168 33.05 -3.42 -13.13
C TYR A 168 33.80 -3.54 -14.46
N ALA A 169 33.14 -3.24 -15.59
CA ALA A 169 33.76 -3.35 -16.90
C ALA A 169 34.98 -2.42 -17.09
N ARG A 170 34.98 -1.24 -16.47
CA ARG A 170 36.14 -0.34 -16.48
C ARG A 170 37.33 -0.91 -15.71
N ASP A 171 37.07 -1.54 -14.56
CA ASP A 171 38.12 -2.07 -13.68
C ASP A 171 38.67 -3.42 -14.17
N HIS A 172 37.84 -4.21 -14.85
CA HIS A 172 38.17 -5.57 -15.31
C HIS A 172 38.33 -5.70 -16.85
N ALA A 173 38.17 -4.60 -17.60
CA ALA A 173 38.17 -4.53 -19.07
C ALA A 173 37.09 -5.36 -19.79
N THR A 174 36.21 -6.04 -19.05
CA THR A 174 35.09 -6.84 -19.54
C THR A 174 33.92 -6.76 -18.57
N TYR A 175 32.68 -6.86 -19.06
CA TYR A 175 31.53 -7.04 -18.18
C TYR A 175 31.68 -8.31 -17.31
N PRO A 176 31.02 -8.37 -16.14
CA PRO A 176 31.06 -9.56 -15.31
C PRO A 176 30.44 -10.74 -16.07
N PRO A 177 31.03 -11.95 -16.00
CA PRO A 177 30.41 -13.15 -16.54
C PRO A 177 29.05 -13.39 -15.90
N PRO A 178 27.98 -13.73 -16.66
CA PRO A 178 26.66 -14.02 -16.09
C PRO A 178 26.74 -15.11 -15.01
N VAL A 179 27.60 -16.10 -15.26
CA VAL A 179 27.96 -17.16 -14.33
C VAL A 179 29.48 -17.17 -14.18
N VAL A 180 29.95 -17.00 -12.95
CA VAL A 180 31.37 -17.19 -12.60
C VAL A 180 31.55 -18.55 -11.93
N THR A 181 32.60 -19.27 -12.30
CA THR A 181 32.92 -20.58 -11.74
C THR A 181 34.17 -20.50 -10.88
N VAL A 182 34.05 -20.85 -9.60
CA VAL A 182 35.17 -20.96 -8.65
C VAL A 182 35.27 -22.42 -8.20
N GLY A 183 36.30 -23.12 -8.67
CA GLY A 183 36.40 -24.57 -8.50
C GLY A 183 35.23 -25.30 -9.17
N LYS A 184 34.35 -25.89 -8.36
CA LYS A 184 33.12 -26.57 -8.82
C LYS A 184 31.84 -25.74 -8.59
N ASN A 185 31.96 -24.60 -7.93
CA ASN A 185 30.82 -23.77 -7.55
C ASN A 185 30.57 -22.70 -8.60
N THR A 186 29.31 -22.33 -8.77
CA THR A 186 28.87 -21.26 -9.66
C THR A 186 28.26 -20.12 -8.87
N HIS A 187 28.51 -18.89 -9.30
CA HIS A 187 28.01 -17.68 -8.66
C HIS A 187 27.48 -16.69 -9.68
N SER A 188 26.55 -15.85 -9.23
CA SER A 188 25.87 -14.86 -10.05
C SER A 188 26.72 -13.60 -10.22
N TRP A 189 26.66 -12.99 -11.40
CA TRP A 189 27.22 -11.65 -11.66
C TRP A 189 26.72 -10.60 -10.65
N ARG A 190 25.51 -10.78 -10.11
CA ARG A 190 24.90 -9.90 -9.11
C ARG A 190 25.75 -9.79 -7.85
N VAL A 191 26.44 -10.87 -7.46
CA VAL A 191 27.36 -10.86 -6.31
C VAL A 191 28.65 -10.12 -6.66
N LEU A 192 29.16 -10.26 -7.88
CA LEU A 192 30.39 -9.60 -8.34
C LEU A 192 30.30 -8.07 -8.34
N ILE A 193 29.09 -7.52 -8.54
CA ILE A 193 28.90 -6.07 -8.62
C ILE A 193 28.59 -5.40 -7.27
N LEU A 194 28.43 -6.18 -6.18
CA LEU A 194 28.11 -5.63 -4.86
C LEU A 194 29.07 -4.50 -4.40
N PRO A 195 30.41 -4.60 -4.62
CA PRO A 195 31.31 -3.51 -4.23
C PRO A 195 31.00 -2.19 -4.95
N TYR A 196 30.54 -2.27 -6.20
CA TYR A 196 30.16 -1.11 -7.01
C TYR A 196 28.77 -0.55 -6.64
N LEU A 197 28.00 -1.29 -5.84
CA LEU A 197 26.72 -0.87 -5.26
C LEU A 197 26.86 -0.35 -3.82
N ASN A 198 28.10 -0.22 -3.31
CA ASN A 198 28.41 0.07 -1.90
C ASN A 198 27.96 -1.03 -0.91
N GLU A 199 27.86 -2.27 -1.37
CA GLU A 199 27.47 -3.44 -0.57
C GLU A 199 28.70 -4.26 -0.13
N ASN A 200 29.83 -3.62 0.16
CA ASN A 200 31.10 -4.28 0.53
C ASN A 200 30.94 -5.22 1.71
N ALA A 201 30.20 -4.81 2.75
CA ALA A 201 29.98 -5.64 3.93
C ALA A 201 29.20 -6.93 3.61
N LEU A 202 28.32 -6.90 2.61
CA LEU A 202 27.61 -8.09 2.12
C LEU A 202 28.53 -8.96 1.27
N TYR A 203 29.33 -8.34 0.40
CA TYR A 203 30.33 -9.03 -0.42
C TYR A 203 31.36 -9.79 0.43
N ASP A 204 31.89 -9.16 1.48
CA ASP A 204 32.90 -9.76 2.38
C ASP A 204 32.35 -10.96 3.18
N GLN A 205 31.03 -11.05 3.35
CA GLN A 205 30.37 -12.17 4.02
C GLN A 205 30.06 -13.34 3.08
N TYR A 206 30.10 -13.12 1.77
CA TYR A 206 29.78 -14.14 0.78
C TYR A 206 30.96 -15.08 0.56
N ASP A 207 30.72 -16.39 0.66
CA ASP A 207 31.75 -17.42 0.58
C ASP A 207 31.79 -18.01 -0.85
N PHE A 208 32.77 -17.57 -1.66
CA PHE A 208 32.98 -18.05 -3.03
C PHE A 208 33.50 -19.50 -3.10
N ASP A 209 34.05 -20.05 -2.01
CA ASP A 209 34.50 -21.44 -1.96
C ASP A 209 33.35 -22.43 -1.74
N LYS A 210 32.12 -21.93 -1.53
CA LYS A 210 30.90 -22.72 -1.37
C LYS A 210 29.86 -22.43 -2.45
N PRO A 211 28.95 -23.36 -2.76
CA PRO A 211 27.83 -23.08 -3.65
C PRO A 211 27.01 -21.87 -3.20
N TRP A 212 26.44 -21.14 -4.15
CA TRP A 212 25.55 -19.99 -3.86
C TRP A 212 24.37 -20.38 -2.96
N ASN A 213 23.87 -21.62 -3.10
CA ASN A 213 22.77 -22.20 -2.32
C ASN A 213 23.23 -22.99 -1.10
N SER A 214 24.49 -22.85 -0.67
CA SER A 214 24.96 -23.42 0.59
C SER A 214 24.27 -22.77 1.79
N GLU A 215 24.19 -23.48 2.92
CA GLU A 215 23.56 -22.96 4.14
C GLU A 215 24.11 -21.58 4.56
N SER A 216 25.44 -21.38 4.49
CA SER A 216 26.05 -20.10 4.84
C SER A 216 25.69 -18.97 3.88
N ASN A 217 25.70 -19.22 2.57
CA ASN A 217 25.38 -18.18 1.58
C ASN A 217 23.87 -17.89 1.54
N MET A 218 23.02 -18.91 1.74
CA MET A 218 21.57 -18.75 1.75
C MET A 218 21.07 -17.82 2.86
N MET A 219 21.79 -17.71 3.98
CA MET A 219 21.47 -16.73 5.02
C MET A 219 21.56 -15.29 4.52
N LEU A 220 22.37 -15.03 3.49
CA LEU A 220 22.51 -13.71 2.85
C LEU A 220 21.36 -13.40 1.89
N ALA A 221 20.54 -14.38 1.50
CA ALA A 221 19.40 -14.15 0.59
C ALA A 221 18.38 -13.17 1.18
N TYR A 222 18.28 -13.12 2.52
CA TYR A 222 17.41 -12.17 3.25
C TYR A 222 17.97 -10.74 3.30
N ARG A 223 19.25 -10.54 2.94
CA ARG A 223 19.88 -9.23 2.83
C ARG A 223 20.04 -8.82 1.37
N ILE A 224 18.97 -8.99 0.60
CA ILE A 224 18.91 -8.54 -0.78
C ILE A 224 19.15 -7.03 -0.87
N PRO A 225 20.10 -6.57 -1.71
CA PRO A 225 20.29 -5.16 -1.99
C PRO A 225 19.01 -4.51 -2.51
N ALA A 226 18.69 -3.31 -2.03
CA ALA A 226 17.45 -2.60 -2.39
C ALA A 226 17.30 -2.41 -3.90
N VAL A 227 18.41 -2.24 -4.62
CA VAL A 227 18.44 -2.05 -6.07
C VAL A 227 17.90 -3.26 -6.86
N PHE A 228 17.93 -4.46 -6.28
CA PHE A 228 17.39 -5.66 -6.92
C PHE A 228 15.90 -5.87 -6.65
N GLN A 229 15.28 -5.05 -5.79
CA GLN A 229 13.87 -5.10 -5.45
C GLN A 229 13.10 -3.94 -6.06
N ASN A 230 11.81 -4.15 -6.33
CA ASN A 230 10.90 -3.11 -6.78
C ASN A 230 9.58 -3.11 -5.98
N GLU A 231 8.84 -2.00 -6.03
CA GLU A 231 7.60 -1.79 -5.30
C GLU A 231 6.52 -2.84 -5.66
N LYS A 232 6.48 -3.32 -6.90
CA LYS A 232 5.54 -4.37 -7.29
C LYS A 232 5.86 -5.69 -6.60
N GLN A 233 7.13 -6.06 -6.52
CA GLN A 233 7.58 -7.22 -5.77
C GLN A 233 7.23 -7.08 -4.28
N LYS A 234 7.46 -5.89 -3.69
CA LYS A 234 7.12 -5.59 -2.29
C LYS A 234 5.62 -5.66 -1.99
N GLN A 235 4.77 -5.51 -3.01
CA GLN A 235 3.31 -5.66 -2.93
C GLN A 235 2.84 -7.08 -3.29
N GLY A 236 3.75 -7.97 -3.69
CA GLY A 236 3.46 -9.35 -4.04
C GLY A 236 3.25 -10.26 -2.81
N PRO A 237 2.98 -11.56 -3.03
CA PRO A 237 2.66 -12.52 -1.97
C PRO A 237 3.72 -12.65 -0.87
N PHE A 238 4.99 -12.41 -1.22
CA PHE A 238 6.12 -12.49 -0.29
C PHE A 238 6.45 -11.14 0.37
N GLY A 239 5.78 -10.06 -0.04
CA GLY A 239 6.03 -8.72 0.45
C GLY A 239 7.51 -8.33 0.42
N ASN A 240 7.97 -7.70 1.50
CA ASN A 240 9.39 -7.33 1.70
C ASN A 240 10.33 -8.54 1.92
N PHE A 241 9.80 -9.76 2.05
CA PHE A 241 10.59 -10.98 2.20
C PHE A 241 10.93 -11.64 0.86
N GLY A 242 10.50 -11.05 -0.27
CA GLY A 242 10.92 -11.46 -1.60
C GLY A 242 12.44 -11.31 -1.75
N SER A 243 13.11 -12.42 -2.09
CA SER A 243 14.56 -12.48 -2.22
C SER A 243 15.04 -12.64 -3.66
N HIS A 244 14.18 -12.46 -4.67
CA HIS A 244 14.60 -12.49 -6.08
C HIS A 244 14.94 -11.12 -6.61
N SER A 245 15.67 -11.12 -7.72
CA SER A 245 15.80 -9.95 -8.57
C SER A 245 14.92 -10.12 -9.82
N ASP A 246 14.23 -9.06 -10.18
CA ASP A 246 13.53 -8.95 -11.48
C ASP A 246 14.42 -8.32 -12.56
N TYR A 247 15.72 -8.13 -12.31
CA TYR A 247 16.66 -7.54 -13.26
C TYR A 247 17.67 -8.59 -13.72
N VAL A 248 17.74 -8.82 -15.03
CA VAL A 248 18.46 -9.97 -15.63
C VAL A 248 19.26 -9.56 -16.85
N LEU A 249 20.29 -10.35 -17.14
CA LEU A 249 21.04 -10.25 -18.39
C LEU A 249 20.39 -11.08 -19.49
N ILE A 250 20.65 -10.73 -20.75
CA ILE A 250 20.31 -11.58 -21.90
C ILE A 250 21.57 -12.24 -22.43
N THR A 251 21.63 -13.56 -22.34
CA THR A 251 22.79 -14.38 -22.67
C THR A 251 22.63 -15.12 -23.99
N GLY A 252 23.76 -15.43 -24.63
CA GLY A 252 23.81 -16.25 -25.85
C GLY A 252 24.43 -15.52 -27.04
N SER A 253 24.46 -16.21 -28.18
CA SER A 253 25.13 -15.69 -29.37
C SER A 253 24.49 -14.40 -29.87
N GLY A 254 25.33 -13.40 -30.15
CA GLY A 254 24.92 -12.08 -30.65
C GLY A 254 24.60 -11.06 -29.55
N THR A 255 24.51 -11.46 -28.28
CA THR A 255 24.28 -10.54 -27.15
C THR A 255 25.62 -10.02 -26.60
N LEU A 256 25.59 -9.14 -25.59
CA LEU A 256 26.77 -8.74 -24.82
C LEU A 256 27.40 -9.89 -24.03
N PHE A 257 26.67 -10.99 -23.84
CA PHE A 257 27.06 -12.11 -23.00
C PHE A 257 27.01 -13.44 -23.78
N PRO A 258 27.86 -13.62 -24.81
CA PRO A 258 27.92 -14.88 -25.53
C PRO A 258 28.54 -15.98 -24.66
N SER A 259 28.34 -17.24 -25.06
CA SER A 259 28.87 -18.41 -24.33
C SER A 259 30.39 -18.47 -24.26
N THR A 260 31.09 -17.69 -25.09
CA THR A 260 32.55 -17.56 -25.10
C THR A 260 33.08 -16.59 -24.04
N GLY A 261 32.20 -15.87 -23.33
CA GLY A 261 32.53 -14.85 -22.36
C GLY A 261 31.96 -13.47 -22.74
N PRO A 262 31.76 -12.55 -21.78
CA PRO A 262 31.20 -11.24 -22.06
C PRO A 262 32.06 -10.43 -23.04
N LEU A 263 31.42 -9.57 -23.81
CA LEU A 263 32.11 -8.67 -24.73
C LEU A 263 32.79 -7.54 -23.97
N SER A 264 33.99 -7.16 -24.40
CA SER A 264 34.66 -5.94 -23.99
C SER A 264 34.17 -4.74 -24.83
N SER A 265 34.37 -3.53 -24.31
CA SER A 265 33.87 -2.30 -24.97
C SER A 265 34.32 -2.11 -26.43
N ASP A 266 35.51 -2.58 -26.79
CA ASP A 266 36.08 -2.51 -28.14
C ASP A 266 35.49 -3.53 -29.13
N GLN A 267 34.80 -4.55 -28.62
CA GLN A 267 34.14 -5.59 -29.39
C GLN A 267 32.69 -5.25 -29.75
N ILE A 268 32.15 -4.17 -29.20
CA ILE A 268 30.77 -3.71 -29.42
C ILE A 268 30.78 -2.73 -30.59
N ARG A 269 29.91 -2.94 -31.58
CA ARG A 269 29.84 -2.15 -32.81
C ARG A 269 28.55 -1.36 -32.93
N ASP A 270 27.48 -1.84 -32.30
CA ASP A 270 26.20 -1.15 -32.30
C ASP A 270 26.23 0.07 -31.35
N ASP A 271 25.25 0.95 -31.49
CA ASP A 271 25.18 2.19 -30.71
C ASP A 271 24.93 1.90 -29.23
N ALA A 272 25.81 2.39 -28.35
CA ALA A 272 25.74 2.14 -26.92
C ALA A 272 24.43 2.63 -26.27
N GLY A 273 23.74 3.61 -26.86
CA GLY A 273 22.45 4.12 -26.38
C GLY A 273 21.23 3.38 -26.96
N GLN A 274 21.45 2.36 -27.79
CA GLN A 274 20.42 1.49 -28.37
C GLN A 274 20.63 0.00 -28.03
N THR A 275 21.84 -0.40 -27.64
CA THR A 275 22.14 -1.78 -27.24
C THR A 275 21.80 -2.03 -25.78
N LEU A 276 21.00 -3.06 -25.53
CA LEU A 276 20.54 -3.51 -24.22
C LEU A 276 21.69 -4.12 -23.41
N LEU A 277 21.87 -3.61 -22.20
CA LEU A 277 22.81 -4.13 -21.20
C LEU A 277 22.11 -4.99 -20.14
N LEU A 278 20.97 -4.51 -19.65
CA LEU A 278 20.22 -5.10 -18.54
C LEU A 278 18.74 -4.88 -18.77
N VAL A 279 17.89 -5.85 -18.42
CA VAL A 279 16.46 -5.77 -18.64
C VAL A 279 15.68 -6.24 -17.43
N GLU A 280 14.49 -5.68 -17.22
CA GLU A 280 13.57 -6.23 -16.25
C GLU A 280 12.83 -7.46 -16.83
N SER A 281 12.61 -8.47 -16.01
CA SER A 281 11.92 -9.69 -16.40
C SER A 281 10.98 -10.19 -15.33
N ARG A 282 10.11 -11.12 -15.72
CA ARG A 282 9.37 -11.92 -14.75
C ARG A 282 10.35 -12.73 -13.90
N PRO A 283 9.96 -13.14 -12.68
CA PRO A 283 10.81 -13.96 -11.83
C PRO A 283 11.29 -15.21 -12.58
N ILE A 284 12.60 -15.37 -12.69
CA ILE A 284 13.27 -16.53 -13.27
C ILE A 284 13.88 -17.38 -12.15
N GLY A 285 13.80 -18.70 -12.27
CA GLY A 285 14.30 -19.65 -11.26
C GLY A 285 13.33 -20.79 -10.97
N LYS A 286 13.81 -21.88 -10.36
CA LYS A 286 13.03 -23.12 -10.15
C LYS A 286 12.78 -23.50 -8.70
N GLU A 287 13.68 -23.15 -7.77
CA GLU A 287 13.70 -23.75 -6.43
C GLU A 287 13.70 -22.73 -5.29
N ALA A 288 14.54 -21.70 -5.39
CA ALA A 288 14.53 -20.55 -4.49
C ALA A 288 14.77 -19.34 -5.37
N LEU A 289 13.73 -18.52 -5.55
CA LEU A 289 13.77 -17.24 -6.26
C LEU A 289 14.74 -16.29 -5.50
N SER A 290 16.04 -16.55 -5.61
CA SER A 290 17.12 -15.85 -4.90
C SER A 290 17.91 -15.03 -5.89
N TRP A 291 18.18 -13.77 -5.53
CA TRP A 291 19.01 -12.85 -6.29
C TRP A 291 20.47 -13.34 -6.45
N MET A 292 20.91 -14.32 -5.66
CA MET A 292 22.24 -14.92 -5.78
C MET A 292 22.29 -16.12 -6.74
N GLU A 293 21.15 -16.59 -7.24
CA GLU A 293 21.11 -17.68 -8.22
C GLU A 293 21.77 -17.19 -9.54
N PRO A 294 22.71 -17.96 -10.11
CA PRO A 294 23.37 -17.63 -11.37
C PRO A 294 22.49 -18.02 -12.57
N VAL A 295 21.31 -17.40 -12.65
CA VAL A 295 20.34 -17.61 -13.72
C VAL A 295 19.99 -16.27 -14.38
N ASP A 296 19.90 -16.31 -15.71
CA ASP A 296 19.56 -15.20 -16.59
C ASP A 296 18.85 -15.76 -17.84
N ILE A 297 18.29 -14.88 -18.67
CA ILE A 297 17.51 -15.30 -19.83
C ILE A 297 18.44 -15.65 -20.99
N ASN A 298 18.17 -16.77 -21.67
CA ASN A 298 18.85 -17.12 -22.90
C ASN A 298 18.11 -16.55 -24.12
N VAL A 299 18.83 -15.89 -25.02
CA VAL A 299 18.26 -15.29 -26.24
C VAL A 299 17.57 -16.32 -27.14
N ASN A 300 18.04 -17.57 -27.15
CA ASN A 300 17.38 -18.61 -27.93
C ASN A 300 16.01 -18.96 -27.36
N THR A 301 15.85 -18.95 -26.03
CA THR A 301 14.55 -19.14 -25.37
C THR A 301 13.58 -18.04 -25.77
N LEU A 302 14.03 -16.77 -25.80
CA LEU A 302 13.21 -15.65 -26.26
C LEU A 302 12.80 -15.81 -27.74
N ARG A 303 13.72 -16.29 -28.58
CA ARG A 303 13.45 -16.51 -30.02
C ARG A 303 12.47 -17.66 -30.27
N THR A 304 12.48 -18.70 -29.44
CA THR A 304 11.62 -19.88 -29.61
C THR A 304 10.26 -19.73 -28.95
N SER A 305 10.23 -19.16 -27.75
CA SER A 305 9.05 -19.07 -26.88
C SER A 305 8.35 -17.70 -26.96
N GLY A 306 8.96 -16.75 -27.67
CA GLY A 306 8.54 -15.36 -27.71
C GLY A 306 9.13 -14.54 -26.57
N TYR A 307 8.84 -13.23 -26.57
CA TYR A 307 9.41 -12.27 -25.61
C TYR A 307 8.60 -12.12 -24.32
N GLY A 308 7.76 -13.11 -24.00
CA GLY A 308 6.88 -13.06 -22.83
C GLY A 308 7.60 -13.12 -21.49
N GLU A 309 8.88 -13.48 -21.45
CA GLU A 309 9.68 -13.43 -20.20
C GLU A 309 10.12 -12.01 -19.83
N LEU A 310 10.20 -11.11 -20.81
CA LEU A 310 10.57 -9.71 -20.60
C LEU A 310 9.42 -8.94 -19.95
N GLY A 311 9.76 -7.99 -19.07
CA GLY A 311 8.79 -7.17 -18.37
C GLY A 311 8.30 -7.83 -17.09
N GLY A 312 7.03 -7.62 -16.74
CA GLY A 312 6.47 -8.18 -15.51
C GLY A 312 6.64 -7.31 -14.28
N VAL A 313 7.55 -6.33 -14.30
CA VAL A 313 7.57 -5.21 -13.34
C VAL A 313 6.60 -4.14 -13.81
N LEU A 314 6.82 -3.56 -14.99
CA LEU A 314 5.93 -2.56 -15.56
C LEU A 314 4.72 -3.19 -16.26
N GLU A 315 3.67 -2.39 -16.42
CA GLU A 315 2.51 -2.73 -17.24
C GLU A 315 2.81 -2.43 -18.71
N ASP A 316 2.17 -3.16 -19.62
CA ASP A 316 2.17 -2.94 -21.08
C ASP A 316 3.53 -2.97 -21.79
N GLY A 317 4.59 -3.48 -21.15
CA GLY A 317 5.91 -3.59 -21.74
C GLY A 317 7.00 -3.95 -20.76
N PHE A 318 8.22 -3.53 -21.09
CA PHE A 318 9.39 -3.75 -20.26
C PHE A 318 10.36 -2.57 -20.33
N ALA A 319 10.98 -2.24 -19.20
CA ALA A 319 12.12 -1.33 -19.15
C ALA A 319 13.46 -2.08 -19.26
N PHE A 320 14.43 -1.43 -19.90
CA PHE A 320 15.80 -1.93 -19.99
C PHE A 320 16.80 -0.78 -19.92
N ALA A 321 17.99 -1.05 -19.39
CA ALA A 321 19.12 -0.15 -19.48
C ALA A 321 19.98 -0.49 -20.69
N THR A 322 20.50 0.55 -21.32
CA THR A 322 21.46 0.47 -22.42
C THR A 322 22.88 0.59 -21.90
N ILE A 323 23.88 0.34 -22.76
CA ILE A 323 25.30 0.42 -22.40
C ILE A 323 25.66 1.82 -21.89
N ASP A 324 25.05 2.88 -22.42
CA ASP A 324 25.27 4.27 -21.99
C ASP A 324 24.49 4.66 -20.71
N GLU A 325 23.95 3.66 -19.99
CA GLU A 325 23.20 3.79 -18.73
C GLU A 325 21.85 4.53 -18.88
N LYS A 326 21.38 4.78 -20.11
CA LYS A 326 20.02 5.27 -20.31
C LYS A 326 19.04 4.11 -20.18
N THR A 327 18.02 4.35 -19.38
CA THR A 327 16.86 3.47 -19.31
C THR A 327 15.87 3.82 -20.42
N ARG A 328 15.37 2.81 -21.11
CA ARG A 328 14.36 2.90 -22.16
C ARG A 328 13.18 2.02 -21.81
N PHE A 329 12.01 2.36 -22.33
CA PHE A 329 10.84 1.50 -22.28
C PHE A 329 10.53 0.95 -23.67
N MET A 330 10.15 -0.33 -23.71
CA MET A 330 9.67 -1.00 -24.92
C MET A 330 8.26 -1.52 -24.66
N SER A 331 7.33 -1.20 -25.57
CA SER A 331 5.96 -1.74 -25.49
C SER A 331 5.96 -3.25 -25.68
N GLY A 332 5.08 -3.95 -24.95
CA GLY A 332 4.86 -5.39 -25.11
C GLY A 332 4.27 -5.77 -26.47
N SER A 333 3.76 -4.80 -27.24
CA SER A 333 3.30 -4.98 -28.62
C SER A 333 4.34 -4.60 -29.68
N ALA A 334 5.57 -4.24 -29.27
CA ALA A 334 6.65 -3.90 -30.19
C ALA A 334 6.98 -5.06 -31.13
N ASP A 335 7.44 -4.72 -32.35
CA ASP A 335 7.83 -5.71 -33.35
C ASP A 335 8.97 -6.59 -32.79
N PRO A 336 8.84 -7.94 -32.82
CA PRO A 336 9.90 -8.89 -32.52
C PRO A 336 11.28 -8.57 -33.12
N LEU A 337 11.33 -7.94 -34.30
CA LEU A 337 12.56 -7.52 -34.96
C LEU A 337 13.23 -6.35 -34.24
N VAL A 338 12.45 -5.42 -33.71
CA VAL A 338 12.95 -4.28 -32.91
C VAL A 338 13.50 -4.79 -31.58
N ILE A 339 12.79 -5.70 -30.91
CA ILE A 339 13.27 -6.32 -29.67
C ILE A 339 14.56 -7.09 -29.92
N ARG A 340 14.69 -7.78 -31.05
CA ARG A 340 15.92 -8.46 -31.42
C ARG A 340 17.07 -7.49 -31.64
N ALA A 341 16.83 -6.38 -32.35
CA ALA A 341 17.84 -5.38 -32.67
C ALA A 341 18.43 -4.71 -31.42
N VAL A 342 17.62 -4.46 -30.37
CA VAL A 342 18.16 -3.92 -29.12
C VAL A 342 19.00 -4.94 -28.34
N ILE A 343 18.71 -6.24 -28.47
CA ILE A 343 19.43 -7.31 -27.76
C ILE A 343 20.81 -7.57 -28.40
N THR A 344 20.96 -7.35 -29.70
CA THR A 344 22.21 -7.60 -30.41
C THR A 344 23.25 -6.51 -30.14
N ALA A 345 24.50 -6.91 -29.94
CA ALA A 345 25.61 -5.98 -29.70
C ALA A 345 26.40 -5.61 -30.98
N ASN A 346 26.22 -6.39 -32.04
CA ASN A 346 26.99 -6.32 -33.29
C ASN A 346 26.13 -6.66 -34.53
N GLY A 347 24.82 -6.37 -34.49
CA GLY A 347 23.90 -6.70 -35.58
C GLY A 347 23.84 -5.65 -36.69
N GLY A 348 24.25 -4.41 -36.41
CA GLY A 348 24.29 -3.31 -37.38
C GLY A 348 22.92 -2.71 -37.71
N GLU A 349 21.85 -3.12 -37.04
CA GLU A 349 20.53 -2.54 -37.18
C GLU A 349 20.47 -1.15 -36.55
N ARG A 350 20.08 -0.14 -37.34
CA ARG A 350 19.83 1.22 -36.80
C ARG A 350 18.35 1.35 -36.46
N LEU A 351 18.07 1.63 -35.19
CA LEU A 351 16.71 1.89 -34.74
C LEU A 351 16.43 3.40 -34.80
N PRO A 352 15.27 3.81 -35.35
CA PRO A 352 14.80 5.19 -35.25
C PRO A 352 14.71 5.65 -33.79
N SER A 353 14.95 6.93 -33.53
CA SER A 353 14.99 7.47 -32.17
C SER A 353 13.65 7.44 -31.43
N ASP A 354 12.55 7.37 -32.16
CA ASP A 354 11.16 7.30 -31.68
C ASP A 354 10.70 5.87 -31.34
N VAL A 355 11.57 4.87 -31.52
CA VAL A 355 11.30 3.49 -31.10
C VAL A 355 11.26 3.35 -29.57
N PHE A 356 11.91 4.27 -28.86
CA PHE A 356 12.02 4.24 -27.41
C PHE A 356 11.25 5.40 -26.79
N ASP A 357 10.37 5.10 -25.83
CA ASP A 357 9.65 6.09 -25.02
C ASP A 357 10.47 6.60 -23.82
#